data_AF-A0A9P7MKS4-F1
#
_entry.id   AF-A0A9P7MKS4-F1
#
_cell.length_a   1.000
_cell.length_b   1.000
_cell.length_c   1.000
_cell.angle_alpha   90.00
_cell.angle_beta   90.00
_cell.angle_gamma   90.00
#
_symmetry.space_group_name_H-M   'P 1'
#
loop_
_entity.id
_entity.type
_entity.pdbx_description
1 polymer ?
#
loop_
_entity_poly.entity_id
_entity_poly.type
_entity_poly.pdbx_seq_one_letter_code
_entity_poly.pdbx_strand_id
1 'polypeptide(L)'
;MVWRLVPAIVRIRAYRGLAFLGAHMYGPSCSFKVQRLPFGLYLKATDTISHRSLANEFAALQLVRRHTKVPVPSALDLASDAENSYLLTTKVRGIPLGRCIDTLSRDEVTTL
;
A
#
# COMPACT_ATOMS: atom_id res chain seq x y z
N MET A 1 -10.58 14.26 0.08
CA MET A 1 -9.62 15.32 0.47
C MET A 1 -9.71 15.71 1.95
N VAL A 2 -10.90 15.66 2.57
CA VAL A 2 -11.14 15.97 4.00
C VAL A 2 -10.28 15.19 4.99
N TRP A 3 -9.98 13.92 4.71
CA TRP A 3 -9.19 13.07 5.62
C TRP A 3 -7.80 13.63 5.96
N ARG A 4 -7.15 14.35 5.03
CA ARG A 4 -5.82 14.94 5.26
C ARG A 4 -5.85 16.16 6.20
N LEU A 5 -7.03 16.72 6.49
CA LEU A 5 -7.21 17.80 7.47
C LEU A 5 -7.20 17.26 8.91
N VAL A 6 -7.40 15.95 9.08
CA VAL A 6 -7.35 15.29 10.38
C VAL A 6 -5.91 15.25 10.89
N PRO A 7 -5.64 15.55 12.17
CA PRO A 7 -4.29 15.49 12.73
C PRO A 7 -3.59 14.15 12.46
N ALA A 8 -2.29 14.20 12.17
CA ALA A 8 -1.50 13.02 11.82
C ALA A 8 -1.63 11.89 12.84
N ILE A 9 -1.66 12.22 14.15
CA ILE A 9 -1.79 11.22 15.20
C ILE A 9 -3.09 10.42 15.12
N VAL A 10 -4.22 11.08 14.81
CA VAL A 10 -5.52 10.42 14.67
C VAL A 10 -5.52 9.53 13.43
N ARG A 11 -4.96 10.01 12.30
CA ARG A 11 -4.83 9.22 11.08
C ARG A 11 -3.99 7.97 11.30
N ILE A 12 -2.86 8.09 11.99
CA ILE A 12 -1.96 6.97 12.30
C ILE A 12 -2.64 5.95 13.21
N ARG A 13 -3.38 6.39 14.24
CA ARG A 13 -4.16 5.48 15.10
C ARG A 13 -5.20 4.71 14.29
N ALA A 14 -5.89 5.37 13.37
CA ALA A 14 -6.82 4.72 12.45
C ALA A 14 -6.11 3.70 11.54
N TYR A 15 -4.93 4.04 10.99
CA TYR A 15 -4.15 3.13 10.15
C TYR A 15 -3.68 1.89 10.91
N ARG A 16 -3.20 2.05 12.15
CA ARG A 16 -2.80 0.93 13.01
C ARG A 16 -3.99 0.04 13.35
N GLY A 17 -5.15 0.62 13.67
CA GLY A 17 -6.39 -0.12 13.92
C GLY A 17 -6.85 -0.91 12.69
N LEU A 18 -6.84 -0.28 11.51
CA LEU A 18 -7.15 -0.95 10.25
C LEU A 18 -6.13 -2.04 9.92
N ALA A 19 -4.85 -1.84 10.23
CA ALA A 19 -3.81 -2.85 10.02
C ALA A 19 -4.02 -4.06 10.91
N PHE A 20 -4.37 -3.86 12.18
CA PHE A 20 -4.74 -4.94 13.09
C PHE A 20 -5.96 -5.72 12.58
N LEU A 21 -7.03 -5.02 12.21
CA LEU A 21 -8.23 -5.64 11.63
C LEU A 21 -7.91 -6.37 10.32
N GLY A 22 -7.08 -5.78 9.47
CA GLY A 22 -6.63 -6.37 8.22
C GLY A 22 -5.79 -7.63 8.41
N ALA A 23 -4.90 -7.65 9.40
CA ALA A 23 -4.12 -8.82 9.77
C ALA A 23 -5.02 -9.95 10.28
N HIS A 24 -6.05 -9.62 11.06
CA HIS A 24 -7.04 -10.59 11.52
C HIS A 24 -7.90 -11.16 10.39
N MET A 25 -8.35 -10.32 9.45
CA MET A 25 -9.24 -10.74 8.35
C MET A 25 -8.52 -11.44 7.19
N TYR A 26 -7.30 -11.00 6.86
CA TYR A 26 -6.60 -11.43 5.64
C TYR A 26 -5.29 -12.17 5.92
N GLY A 27 -4.88 -12.27 7.18
CA GLY A 27 -3.60 -12.83 7.58
C GLY A 27 -2.42 -11.89 7.29
N PRO A 28 -1.19 -12.38 7.53
CA PRO A 28 0.02 -11.68 7.15
C PRO A 28 0.10 -11.54 5.63
N SER A 29 0.60 -10.39 5.16
CA SER A 29 0.90 -10.19 3.75
C SER A 29 2.28 -10.75 3.39
N CYS A 30 2.57 -10.83 2.09
CA CYS A 30 3.86 -11.33 1.56
C CYS A 30 5.08 -10.45 1.92
N SER A 31 4.88 -9.38 2.69
CA SER A 31 5.93 -8.49 3.19
C SER A 31 5.56 -8.01 4.58
N PHE A 32 6.50 -8.04 5.53
CA PHE A 32 6.33 -7.50 6.88
C PHE A 32 6.01 -6.00 6.92
N LYS A 33 6.35 -5.28 5.83
CA LYS A 33 6.17 -3.84 5.70
C LYS A 33 4.86 -3.47 5.00
N VAL A 34 4.05 -4.43 4.59
CA VAL A 34 2.81 -4.18 3.84
C VAL A 34 1.67 -4.95 4.50
N GLN A 35 0.54 -4.31 4.74
CA GLN A 35 -0.66 -4.96 5.26
C GLN A 35 -1.86 -4.66 4.37
N ARG A 36 -2.59 -5.70 3.98
CA ARG A 36 -3.89 -5.55 3.33
C ARG A 36 -4.91 -5.09 4.37
N LEU A 37 -5.67 -4.05 4.03
CA LEU A 37 -6.71 -3.47 4.86
C LEU A 37 -8.10 -3.77 4.28
N PRO A 38 -9.18 -3.59 5.06
CA PRO A 38 -10.55 -3.54 4.55
C PRO A 38 -10.72 -2.45 3.46
N PHE A 39 -11.85 -2.50 2.75
CA PHE A 39 -12.22 -1.52 1.71
C PHE A 39 -11.27 -1.45 0.50
N GLY A 40 -10.51 -2.51 0.26
CA GLY A 40 -9.56 -2.56 -0.86
C GLY A 40 -8.41 -1.58 -0.69
N LEU A 41 -7.93 -1.41 0.54
CA LEU A 41 -6.79 -0.55 0.86
C LEU A 41 -5.55 -1.37 1.23
N TYR A 42 -4.39 -0.76 1.09
CA TYR A 42 -3.11 -1.30 1.53
C TYR A 42 -2.38 -0.26 2.34
N LEU A 43 -1.78 -0.71 3.44
CA LEU A 43 -0.89 0.10 4.27
C LEU A 43 0.54 -0.37 4.07
N LYS A 44 1.43 0.53 3.70
CA LYS A 44 2.87 0.30 3.72
C LYS A 44 3.47 1.02 4.91
N ALA A 45 4.24 0.33 5.72
CA ALA A 45 4.88 0.86 6.92
C ALA A 45 6.40 0.70 6.82
N THR A 46 7.13 1.74 7.19
CA THR A 46 8.59 1.67 7.34
C THR A 46 9.02 2.55 8.51
N ASP A 47 10.22 2.33 9.02
CA ASP A 47 10.86 3.23 9.99
C ASP A 47 10.96 4.68 9.47
N THR A 48 11.01 5.66 10.38
CA THR A 48 11.14 7.08 10.03
C THR A 48 12.44 7.41 9.29
N ILE A 49 13.50 6.64 9.52
CA ILE A 49 14.78 6.80 8.80
C ILE A 49 14.58 6.58 7.29
N SER A 50 13.72 5.62 6.94
CA SER A 50 13.35 5.28 5.57
C SER A 50 12.13 6.07 5.05
N HIS A 51 11.69 7.13 5.74
CA HIS A 51 10.55 7.95 5.32
C HIS A 51 10.64 8.41 3.86
N ARG A 52 11.86 8.78 3.43
CA ARG A 52 12.14 9.23 2.06
C ARG A 52 11.74 8.17 1.01
N SER A 53 11.87 6.89 1.33
CA SER A 53 11.48 5.80 0.43
C SER A 53 9.97 5.83 0.15
N LEU A 54 9.14 5.99 1.19
CA LEU A 54 7.69 6.10 1.02
C LEU A 54 7.27 7.41 0.34
N ALA A 55 7.97 8.52 0.62
CA ALA A 55 7.73 9.79 -0.05
C ALA A 55 8.03 9.71 -1.56
N ASN A 56 9.14 9.07 -1.93
CA ASN A 56 9.49 8.81 -3.32
C ASN A 56 8.47 7.89 -3.99
N GLU A 57 8.02 6.83 -3.32
CA GLU A 57 6.98 5.95 -3.85
C GLU A 57 5.66 6.72 -4.07
N PHE A 58 5.25 7.55 -3.11
CA PHE A 58 4.06 8.40 -3.22
C PHE A 58 4.14 9.31 -4.46
N ALA A 59 5.28 9.99 -4.65
CA ALA A 59 5.50 10.86 -5.81
C ALA A 59 5.54 10.07 -7.13
N ALA A 60 6.22 8.92 -7.15
CA ALA A 60 6.31 8.04 -8.31
C ALA A 60 4.93 7.53 -8.75
N LEU A 61 4.10 7.08 -7.80
CA LEU A 61 2.73 6.64 -8.09
C LEU A 61 1.88 7.77 -8.70
N GLN A 62 2.03 9.00 -8.22
CA GLN A 62 1.35 10.16 -8.81
C GLN A 62 1.85 10.48 -10.21
N LEU A 63 3.17 10.42 -10.44
CA LEU A 63 3.77 10.68 -11.73
C LEU A 63 3.33 9.65 -12.77
N VAL A 64 3.45 8.36 -12.45
CA VAL A 64 3.06 7.26 -13.35
C VAL A 64 1.57 7.33 -13.68
N ARG A 65 0.71 7.63 -12.69
CA ARG A 65 -0.73 7.78 -12.92
C ARG A 65 -1.07 8.95 -13.85
N ARG A 66 -0.32 10.05 -13.77
CA ARG A 66 -0.57 11.24 -14.60
C ARG A 66 -0.05 11.08 -16.03
N HIS A 67 1.03 10.34 -16.22
CA HIS A 67 1.76 10.32 -17.50
C HIS A 67 1.67 8.98 -18.24
N THR A 68 1.02 7.97 -17.67
CA THR A 68 0.89 6.66 -18.30
C THR A 68 -0.53 6.11 -18.16
N LYS A 69 -0.88 5.13 -18.99
CA LYS A 69 -2.12 4.35 -18.87
C LYS A 69 -1.95 3.10 -18.00
N VAL A 70 -0.76 2.90 -17.42
CA VAL A 70 -0.46 1.72 -16.61
C VAL A 70 -1.27 1.77 -15.32
N PRO A 71 -1.99 0.70 -14.96
CA PRO A 71 -2.75 0.67 -13.72
C PRO A 71 -1.80 0.68 -12.52
N VAL A 72 -1.86 1.72 -11.70
CA VAL A 72 -1.07 1.86 -10.48
C VAL A 72 -1.94 2.09 -9.25
N PRO A 73 -1.48 1.70 -8.04
CA PRO A 73 -2.14 2.08 -6.80
C PRO A 73 -2.32 3.59 -6.71
N SER A 74 -3.47 4.04 -6.18
CA SER A 74 -3.68 5.45 -5.87
C SER A 74 -3.05 5.74 -4.52
N ALA A 75 -2.06 6.61 -4.45
CA ALA A 75 -1.48 7.05 -3.19
C ALA A 75 -2.43 8.04 -2.49
N LEU A 76 -3.09 7.60 -1.42
CA LEU A 76 -4.17 8.34 -0.75
C LEU A 76 -3.64 9.25 0.35
N ASP A 77 -2.67 8.76 1.13
CA ASP A 77 -2.10 9.52 2.23
C ASP A 77 -0.68 9.07 2.57
N LEU A 78 0.11 10.01 3.09
CA LEU A 78 1.42 9.78 3.65
C LEU A 78 1.45 10.46 5.03
N ALA A 79 1.67 9.69 6.08
CA ALA A 79 1.70 10.18 7.46
C ALA A 79 2.84 9.53 8.23
N SER A 80 3.42 10.27 9.17
CA SER A 80 4.56 9.81 9.96
C SER A 80 4.37 10.18 11.43
N ASP A 81 4.84 9.33 12.33
CA ASP A 81 5.06 9.64 13.74
C ASP A 81 6.57 9.65 14.05
N ALA A 82 6.95 9.58 15.32
CA ALA A 82 8.36 9.60 15.74
C ALA A 82 9.14 8.35 15.30
N GLU A 83 8.46 7.21 15.12
CA GLU A 83 9.10 5.91 14.91
C GLU A 83 8.83 5.35 13.50
N ASN A 84 7.63 5.58 12.97
CA ASN A 84 7.16 4.96 11.74
C ASN A 84 6.57 5.97 10.75
N SER A 85 6.68 5.62 9.48
CA SER A 85 6.04 6.27 8.34
C SER A 85 5.08 5.31 7.66
N TYR A 86 3.93 5.83 7.27
CA TYR A 86 2.81 5.08 6.71
C TYR A 86 2.38 5.67 5.37
N LEU A 87 2.31 4.82 4.36
CA LEU A 87 1.78 5.14 3.04
C LEU A 87 0.50 4.33 2.81
N LEU A 88 -0.62 5.03 2.70
CA LEU A 88 -1.92 4.43 2.41
C LEU A 88 -2.17 4.46 0.90
N THR A 89 -2.46 3.29 0.32
CA THR A 89 -2.75 3.17 -1.11
C THR A 89 -4.02 2.36 -1.37
N THR A 90 -4.61 2.54 -2.57
CA THR A 90 -5.67 1.66 -3.05
C THR A 90 -5.11 0.34 -3.56
N LYS A 91 -5.88 -0.74 -3.44
CA LYS A 91 -5.61 -2.00 -4.14
C LYS A 91 -5.63 -1.77 -5.66
N VAL A 92 -4.66 -2.37 -6.36
CA VAL A 92 -4.72 -2.53 -7.82
C VAL A 92 -5.60 -3.72 -8.16
N ARG A 93 -6.40 -3.61 -9.22
CA ARG A 93 -7.24 -4.72 -9.70
C ARG A 93 -6.37 -5.93 -10.03
N GLY A 94 -6.83 -7.11 -9.65
CA GLY A 94 -6.12 -8.38 -9.88
C GLY A 94 -5.83 -9.17 -8.61
N ILE A 95 -5.04 -10.23 -8.81
CA ILE A 95 -4.59 -11.18 -7.80
C ILE A 95 -3.06 -11.02 -7.69
N PRO A 96 -2.49 -10.97 -6.46
CA PRO A 96 -1.05 -10.95 -6.30
C PRO A 96 -0.40 -12.15 -6.99
N LEU A 97 0.57 -11.89 -7.88
CA LEU A 97 1.21 -12.92 -8.70
C LEU A 97 1.76 -14.07 -7.85
N GLY A 98 2.36 -13.79 -6.70
CA GLY A 98 2.89 -14.81 -5.79
C GLY A 98 1.85 -15.80 -5.24
N ARG A 99 0.54 -15.58 -5.44
CA ARG A 99 -0.50 -16.57 -5.07
C ARG A 99 -0.85 -17.54 -6.20
N CYS A 100 -0.54 -17.19 -7.44
CA CYS A 100 -0.94 -17.95 -8.62
C CYS A 100 0.25 -18.25 -9.55
N ILE A 101 1.47 -17.93 -9.14
CA ILE A 101 2.67 -18.11 -9.95
C ILE A 101 2.87 -19.58 -10.34
N ASP A 102 2.56 -20.50 -9.42
CA ASP A 102 2.67 -21.94 -9.65
C ASP A 102 1.54 -22.51 -10.52
N THR A 103 0.50 -21.72 -10.79
CA THR A 103 -0.66 -22.12 -11.62
C THR A 103 -0.59 -21.59 -13.05
N LEU A 104 0.43 -20.79 -13.38
CA LEU A 104 0.59 -20.22 -14.71
C LEU A 104 1.07 -21.27 -15.71
N SER A 105 0.48 -21.27 -16.90
CA SER A 105 0.97 -22.03 -18.04
C SER A 105 2.25 -21.39 -18.63
N ARG A 106 3.00 -22.15 -19.44
CA ARG A 106 4.23 -21.64 -20.09
C ARG A 106 3.96 -20.44 -20.99
N ASP A 107 2.81 -20.41 -21.67
CA ASP A 107 2.42 -19.33 -22.58
C ASP A 107 2.02 -18.05 -21.81
N GLU A 108 1.46 -18.21 -20.61
CA GLU A 108 1.16 -17.06 -19.73
C GLU A 108 2.43 -16.47 -19.12
N VAL A 109 3.45 -17.28 -18.84
CA VAL A 109 4.74 -16.80 -18.31
C VAL A 109 5.49 -15.94 -19.34
N THR A 110 5.39 -16.25 -20.64
CA THR A 110 6.07 -15.48 -21.70
C THR A 110 5.39 -14.15 -22.01
N THR A 111 4.18 -13.92 -21.52
CA THR A 111 3.39 -12.71 -21.73
C THR A 111 3.30 -11.78 -20.51
N LEU A 112 3.92 -12.14 -19.38
CA LEU A 112 4.12 -11.27 -18.20
C LEU A 112 5.07 -10.10 -18.49
#